data_AF-A0A3C0W5Q2-F1
#
_entry.id   AF-A0A3C0W5Q2-F1
#
_cell.length_a   1.000
_cell.length_b   1.000
_cell.length_c   1.000
_cell.angle_alpha   90.00
_cell.angle_beta   90.00
_cell.angle_gamma   90.00
#
_symmetry.space_group_name_H-M   'P 1'
#
loop_
_entity.id
_entity.type
_entity.pdbx_description
1 polymer ?
#
loop_
_entity_poly.entity_id
_entity_poly.type
_entity_poly.pdbx_seq_one_letter_code
_entity_poly.pdbx_strand_id
1 'polypeptide(L)'
;MTDQMTMVGRGKALTPTDYKTLEGQRIQALMAAVAALPGAALVATGPQGAPFFAAALVAVAASFMFWIFTDAIYHLSIVQPRAPEEWKRLIRAGYRYQWSCVGYGAASILLSMCGFAGIHAGIVGPWSVATGFILALAFFVAVLVHTIWASHERNQISAQARAASIANKAAA
;
A
#
# COMPACT_ATOMS: atom_id res chain seq x y z
N MET A 1 -7.94 -17.81 -30.35
CA MET A 1 -9.22 -17.36 -29.76
C MET A 1 -9.06 -17.41 -28.26
N THR A 2 -8.79 -16.28 -27.62
CA THR A 2 -8.56 -16.19 -26.18
C THR A 2 -9.89 -15.98 -25.49
N ASP A 3 -10.30 -16.97 -24.70
CA ASP A 3 -11.44 -16.92 -23.79
C ASP A 3 -11.28 -15.73 -22.84
N GLN A 4 -12.05 -14.66 -23.06
CA GLN A 4 -12.18 -13.59 -22.09
C GLN A 4 -12.98 -14.16 -20.91
N MET A 5 -12.29 -14.51 -19.82
CA MET A 5 -12.93 -14.90 -18.56
C MET A 5 -13.86 -13.78 -18.08
N THR A 6 -15.15 -13.90 -18.40
CA THR A 6 -16.22 -13.07 -17.88
C THR A 6 -16.48 -13.43 -16.43
N MET A 7 -16.05 -12.58 -15.50
CA MET A 7 -16.41 -12.69 -14.09
C MET A 7 -17.84 -12.18 -13.92
N VAL A 8 -18.78 -13.12 -13.73
CA VAL A 8 -20.22 -12.83 -13.72
C VAL A 8 -20.65 -12.19 -12.40
N GLY A 9 -20.83 -10.87 -12.39
CA GLY A 9 -21.50 -10.14 -11.32
C GLY A 9 -22.67 -9.33 -11.88
N ARG A 10 -23.91 -9.75 -11.59
CA ARG A 10 -25.18 -9.03 -11.87
C ARG A 10 -25.38 -8.56 -13.33
N GLY A 11 -25.37 -9.48 -14.29
CA GLY A 11 -26.05 -9.29 -15.58
C GLY A 11 -25.36 -8.39 -16.62
N LYS A 12 -24.14 -7.90 -16.37
CA LYS A 12 -23.24 -7.37 -17.40
C LYS A 12 -21.90 -8.09 -17.33
N ALA A 13 -21.38 -8.52 -18.47
CA ALA A 13 -20.01 -8.98 -18.59
C ALA A 13 -19.08 -7.84 -18.14
N LEU A 14 -18.52 -7.95 -16.92
CA LEU A 14 -17.53 -7.00 -16.42
C LEU A 14 -16.22 -7.27 -17.15
N THR A 15 -15.69 -6.26 -17.82
CA THR A 15 -14.33 -6.37 -18.35
C THR A 15 -13.34 -6.37 -17.18
N PRO A 16 -12.13 -6.94 -17.34
CA PRO A 16 -11.08 -6.85 -16.32
C PRO A 16 -10.77 -5.41 -15.88
N THR A 17 -10.93 -4.46 -16.80
CA THR A 17 -10.77 -3.02 -16.53
C THR A 17 -11.85 -2.50 -15.59
N ASP A 18 -13.13 -2.83 -15.86
CA ASP A 18 -14.25 -2.38 -15.03
C ASP A 18 -14.18 -2.96 -13.61
N TYR A 19 -13.82 -4.24 -13.51
CA TYR A 19 -13.60 -4.90 -12.23
C TYR A 19 -12.51 -4.19 -11.43
N LYS A 20 -11.37 -3.89 -12.06
CA LYS A 20 -10.25 -3.19 -11.43
C LYS A 20 -10.61 -1.78 -10.97
N THR A 21 -11.40 -1.04 -11.76
CA THR A 21 -11.87 0.29 -11.37
C THR A 21 -12.78 0.23 -10.14
N LEU A 22 -13.73 -0.71 -10.11
CA LEU A 22 -14.63 -0.90 -8.97
C LEU A 22 -13.88 -1.34 -7.70
N GLU A 23 -12.92 -2.25 -7.84
CA GLU A 23 -12.08 -2.71 -6.73
C GLU A 23 -11.19 -1.58 -6.20
N GLY A 24 -10.58 -0.79 -7.11
CA GLY A 24 -9.80 0.39 -6.74
C GLY A 24 -10.61 1.43 -5.97
N GLN A 25 -11.85 1.71 -6.39
CA GLN A 25 -12.75 2.61 -5.66
C GLN A 25 -13.10 2.09 -4.26
N ARG A 26 -13.39 0.80 -4.12
CA ARG A 26 -13.68 0.18 -2.81
C ARG A 26 -12.49 0.29 -1.87
N ILE A 27 -11.29 0.04 -2.38
CA ILE A 27 -10.07 0.08 -1.58
C ILE A 27 -9.70 1.51 -1.21
N GLN A 28 -9.85 2.48 -2.12
CA GLN A 28 -9.71 3.90 -1.79
C GLN A 28 -10.69 4.34 -0.70
N ALA A 29 -11.96 3.94 -0.79
CA ALA A 29 -12.96 4.24 0.23
C ALA A 29 -12.60 3.61 1.58
N LEU A 30 -12.15 2.36 1.59
CA LEU A 30 -11.68 1.69 2.80
C LEU A 30 -10.46 2.40 3.41
N MET A 31 -9.47 2.78 2.60
CA MET A 31 -8.29 3.48 3.08
C MET A 31 -8.63 4.88 3.61
N ALA A 32 -9.55 5.60 2.96
CA ALA A 32 -10.04 6.87 3.45
C ALA A 32 -10.76 6.72 4.80
N ALA A 33 -11.58 5.68 4.98
CA ALA A 33 -12.22 5.37 6.25
C ALA A 33 -11.21 5.03 7.35
N VAL A 34 -10.17 4.24 7.03
CA VAL A 34 -9.10 3.90 7.97
C VAL A 34 -8.26 5.13 8.33
N ALA A 35 -7.98 6.03 7.38
CA ALA A 35 -7.26 7.28 7.64
C ALA A 35 -8.09 8.28 8.46
N ALA A 36 -9.41 8.28 8.32
CA ALA A 36 -10.31 9.19 9.01
C ALA A 36 -10.24 9.03 10.54
N LEU A 37 -10.01 7.81 11.05
CA LEU A 37 -9.88 7.55 12.49
C LEU A 37 -8.71 8.28 13.16
N PRO A 38 -7.44 8.04 12.78
CA PRO A 38 -6.31 8.79 13.33
C PRO A 38 -6.35 10.27 12.94
N GLY A 39 -6.89 10.61 11.76
CA GLY A 39 -7.06 12.01 11.35
C GLY A 39 -8.03 12.79 12.24
N ALA A 40 -9.21 12.23 12.52
CA ALA A 40 -10.18 12.81 13.43
C ALA A 40 -9.64 12.89 14.85
N ALA A 41 -8.95 11.84 15.32
CA ALA A 41 -8.33 11.83 16.64
C ALA A 41 -7.27 12.93 16.75
N LEU A 42 -6.41 13.12 15.73
CA LEU A 42 -5.40 14.17 15.72
C LEU A 42 -6.00 15.58 15.83
N VAL A 43 -7.15 15.82 15.21
CA VAL A 43 -7.83 17.13 15.25
C VAL A 43 -8.61 17.34 16.55
N ALA A 44 -9.28 16.29 17.05
CA ALA A 44 -10.21 16.38 18.17
C ALA A 44 -9.55 16.27 19.55
N THR A 45 -8.29 15.83 19.62
CA THR A 45 -7.63 15.50 20.88
C THR A 45 -6.44 16.41 21.18
N GLY A 46 -6.02 16.43 22.44
CA GLY A 46 -4.89 17.24 22.89
C GLY A 46 -3.53 16.69 22.42
N PRO A 47 -2.43 17.42 22.71
CA PRO A 47 -1.09 17.11 22.22
C PRO A 47 -0.52 15.75 22.66
N GLN A 48 -1.15 15.08 23.63
CA GLN A 48 -0.67 13.85 24.27
C GLN A 48 -0.65 12.64 23.31
N GLY A 49 -1.58 12.54 22.36
CA GLY A 49 -1.64 11.46 21.36
C GLY A 49 -1.16 11.85 19.96
N ALA A 50 -0.96 13.15 19.72
CA ALA A 50 -0.76 13.71 18.39
C ALA A 50 0.41 13.09 17.59
N PRO A 51 1.60 12.82 18.17
CA PRO A 51 2.70 12.23 17.41
C PRO A 51 2.38 10.83 16.87
N PHE A 52 1.66 10.02 17.65
CA PHE A 52 1.26 8.68 17.25
C PHE A 52 0.22 8.70 16.14
N PHE A 53 -0.76 9.60 16.20
CA PHE A 53 -1.75 9.76 15.12
C PHE A 53 -1.13 10.27 13.83
N ALA A 54 -0.16 11.20 13.92
CA ALA A 54 0.59 11.66 12.76
C ALA A 54 1.37 10.50 12.11
N ALA A 55 2.09 9.69 12.90
CA ALA A 55 2.78 8.50 12.40
C ALA A 55 1.80 7.46 11.82
N ALA A 56 0.61 7.31 12.42
CA ALA A 56 -0.43 6.43 11.90
C ALA A 56 -0.92 6.86 10.51
N LEU A 57 -1.15 8.16 10.28
CA LEU A 57 -1.53 8.69 8.96
C LEU A 57 -0.45 8.42 7.90
N VAL A 58 0.81 8.60 8.26
CA VAL A 58 1.95 8.27 7.39
C VAL A 58 1.95 6.78 7.04
N ALA A 59 1.70 5.90 8.02
CA ALA A 59 1.61 4.46 7.79
C ALA A 59 0.41 4.08 6.90
N VAL A 60 -0.75 4.73 7.04
CA VAL A 60 -1.88 4.52 6.11
C VAL A 60 -1.50 4.90 4.68
N ALA A 61 -0.89 6.07 4.48
CA ALA A 61 -0.43 6.51 3.17
C ALA A 61 0.58 5.52 2.55
N ALA A 62 1.53 5.03 3.35
CA ALA A 62 2.48 4.01 2.93
C ALA A 62 1.81 2.70 2.53
N SER A 63 0.88 2.20 3.35
CA SER A 63 0.12 0.99 3.08
C SER A 63 -0.59 1.08 1.72
N PHE A 64 -1.24 2.21 1.45
CA PHE A 64 -1.88 2.47 0.16
C PHE A 64 -0.90 2.48 -1.02
N MET A 65 0.26 3.12 -0.88
CA MET A 65 1.30 3.12 -1.93
C MET A 65 1.79 1.71 -2.25
N PHE A 66 2.03 0.88 -1.23
CA PHE A 66 2.46 -0.51 -1.43
C PHE A 66 1.36 -1.41 -1.98
N TRP A 67 0.09 -1.13 -1.67
CA TRP A 67 -1.04 -1.76 -2.36
C TRP A 67 -1.02 -1.46 -3.87
N ILE A 68 -0.83 -0.20 -4.26
CA ILE A 68 -0.71 0.19 -5.68
C ILE A 68 0.47 -0.54 -6.36
N PHE A 69 1.61 -0.67 -5.67
CA PHE A 69 2.76 -1.39 -6.22
C PHE A 69 2.46 -2.89 -6.41
N THR A 70 1.74 -3.50 -5.47
CA THR A 70 1.33 -4.90 -5.58
C THR A 70 0.38 -5.09 -6.76
N ASP A 71 -0.63 -4.23 -6.89
CA ASP A 71 -1.58 -4.26 -8.00
C ASP A 71 -0.89 -4.04 -9.36
N ALA A 72 0.11 -3.16 -9.44
CA ALA A 72 0.91 -2.97 -10.65
C ALA A 72 1.66 -4.24 -11.06
N ILE A 73 2.27 -4.95 -10.09
CA ILE A 73 2.96 -6.22 -10.35
C ILE A 73 1.96 -7.32 -10.74
N TYR A 74 0.79 -7.38 -10.10
CA TYR A 74 -0.28 -8.30 -10.47
C TYR A 74 -0.77 -8.05 -11.91
N HIS A 75 -0.98 -6.79 -12.29
CA HIS A 75 -1.35 -6.46 -13.66
C HIS A 75 -0.28 -6.87 -14.68
N LEU A 76 1.00 -6.62 -14.37
CA LEU A 76 2.10 -7.11 -15.19
C LEU A 76 2.06 -8.63 -15.28
N SER A 77 1.76 -9.34 -14.18
CA SER A 77 1.75 -10.80 -14.09
C SER A 77 0.77 -11.46 -15.08
N ILE A 78 -0.41 -10.86 -15.29
CA ILE A 78 -1.51 -11.45 -16.08
C ILE A 78 -1.44 -11.08 -17.57
N VAL A 79 -1.01 -9.86 -17.90
CA VAL A 79 -1.19 -9.30 -19.26
C VAL A 79 -0.08 -9.70 -20.24
N GLN A 80 1.06 -10.18 -19.75
CA GLN A 80 2.22 -10.51 -20.59
C GLN A 80 2.52 -12.02 -20.53
N PRO A 81 2.64 -12.73 -21.67
CA PRO A 81 3.02 -14.15 -21.70
C PRO A 81 4.47 -14.32 -21.24
N ARG A 82 4.75 -15.30 -20.37
CA ARG A 82 6.04 -15.40 -19.67
C ARG A 82 6.67 -16.77 -19.62
N ALA A 83 8.00 -16.75 -19.67
CA ALA A 83 8.84 -17.86 -19.25
C ALA A 83 8.68 -18.10 -17.73
N PRO A 84 8.77 -19.36 -17.26
CA PRO A 84 8.56 -19.73 -15.85
C PRO A 84 9.40 -18.95 -14.84
N GLU A 85 10.64 -18.57 -15.20
CA GLU A 85 11.55 -17.86 -14.30
C GLU A 85 11.15 -16.39 -14.10
N GLU A 86 10.56 -15.74 -15.10
CA GLU A 86 10.10 -14.37 -14.99
C GLU A 86 8.83 -14.27 -14.12
N TRP A 87 7.98 -15.30 -14.18
CA TRP A 87 6.81 -15.45 -13.32
C TRP A 87 7.19 -15.54 -11.83
N LYS A 88 8.17 -16.39 -11.48
CA LYS A 88 8.67 -16.52 -10.10
C LYS A 88 9.19 -15.18 -9.55
N ARG A 89 9.93 -14.42 -10.37
CA ARG A 89 10.46 -13.10 -9.98
C ARG A 89 9.34 -12.11 -9.66
N LEU A 90 8.29 -12.06 -10.48
CA LEU A 90 7.16 -11.16 -10.29
C LEU A 90 6.33 -11.52 -9.07
N ILE A 91 6.06 -12.81 -8.84
CA ILE A 91 5.39 -13.26 -7.62
C ILE A 91 6.18 -12.82 -6.39
N ARG A 92 7.50 -13.00 -6.37
CA ARG A 92 8.34 -12.60 -5.23
C ARG A 92 8.28 -11.10 -4.98
N ALA A 93 8.33 -10.28 -6.03
CA ALA A 93 8.17 -8.83 -5.92
C ALA A 93 6.78 -8.46 -5.40
N GLY A 94 5.72 -9.08 -5.93
CA GLY A 94 4.34 -8.88 -5.49
C GLY A 94 4.15 -9.20 -4.01
N TYR A 95 4.65 -10.34 -3.54
CA TYR A 95 4.59 -10.69 -2.11
C TYR A 95 5.36 -9.72 -1.23
N ARG A 96 6.54 -9.23 -1.65
CA ARG A 96 7.28 -8.22 -0.89
C ARG A 96 6.47 -6.94 -0.72
N TYR A 97 5.86 -6.42 -1.78
CA TYR A 97 5.02 -5.23 -1.68
C TYR A 97 3.75 -5.48 -0.86
N GLN A 98 3.14 -6.66 -0.98
CA GLN A 98 1.99 -7.06 -0.18
C GLN A 98 2.33 -7.10 1.32
N TRP A 99 3.49 -7.66 1.70
CA TRP A 99 3.94 -7.68 3.08
C TRP A 99 4.22 -6.28 3.63
N SER A 100 4.82 -5.39 2.83
CA SER A 100 4.96 -3.98 3.21
C SER A 100 3.60 -3.31 3.41
N CYS A 101 2.63 -3.55 2.51
CA CYS A 101 1.26 -3.05 2.64
C CYS A 101 0.61 -3.47 3.96
N VAL A 102 0.66 -4.78 4.27
CA VAL A 102 0.12 -5.35 5.51
C VAL A 102 0.85 -4.80 6.74
N GLY A 103 2.19 -4.73 6.69
CA GLY A 103 3.01 -4.22 7.77
C GLY A 103 2.69 -2.76 8.12
N TYR A 104 2.55 -1.90 7.12
CA TYR A 104 2.16 -0.50 7.33
C TYR A 104 0.71 -0.35 7.79
N GLY A 105 -0.20 -1.21 7.31
CA GLY A 105 -1.60 -1.24 7.79
C GLY A 105 -1.70 -1.66 9.26
N ALA A 106 -0.94 -2.68 9.68
CA ALA A 106 -0.86 -3.08 11.07
C ALA A 106 -0.22 -1.99 11.95
N ALA A 107 0.85 -1.35 11.46
CA ALA A 107 1.51 -0.25 12.15
C ALA A 107 0.56 0.94 12.36
N SER A 108 -0.28 1.29 11.40
CA SER A 108 -1.23 2.39 11.56
C SER A 108 -2.27 2.13 12.64
N ILE A 109 -2.78 0.90 12.74
CA ILE A 109 -3.71 0.48 13.80
C ILE A 109 -3.02 0.57 15.17
N LEU A 110 -1.83 -0.02 15.30
CA LEU A 110 -1.08 -0.02 16.56
C LEU A 110 -0.74 1.41 17.01
N LEU A 111 -0.25 2.26 16.11
CA LEU A 111 0.05 3.66 16.39
C LEU A 111 -1.22 4.42 16.81
N SER A 112 -2.36 4.18 16.15
CA SER A 112 -3.64 4.78 16.54
C SER A 112 -4.06 4.35 17.94
N MET A 113 -3.96 3.06 18.26
CA MET A 113 -4.24 2.55 19.61
C MET A 113 -3.31 3.16 20.67
N CYS A 114 -2.02 3.32 20.37
CA CYS A 114 -1.07 4.00 21.26
C CYS A 114 -1.42 5.48 21.45
N GLY A 115 -1.87 6.17 20.39
CA GLY A 115 -2.36 7.55 20.48
C GLY A 115 -3.55 7.67 21.42
N PHE A 116 -4.55 6.80 21.29
CA PHE A 116 -5.70 6.76 22.19
C PHE A 116 -5.32 6.37 23.63
N ALA A 117 -4.41 5.40 23.80
CA ALA A 117 -3.90 5.03 25.12
C ALA A 117 -3.19 6.21 25.79
N GLY A 118 -2.39 6.99 25.05
CA GLY A 118 -1.73 8.19 25.56
C GLY A 118 -2.70 9.27 26.06
N ILE A 119 -3.89 9.36 25.45
CA ILE A 119 -4.94 10.30 25.87
C ILE A 119 -5.71 9.78 27.08
N HIS A 120 -6.14 8.52 27.04
CA HIS A 120 -7.14 8.01 27.98
C HIS A 120 -6.56 7.24 29.16
N ALA A 121 -5.36 6.69 29.06
CA ALA A 121 -4.79 5.86 30.11
C ALA A 121 -4.06 6.68 31.20
N GLY A 122 -3.84 7.98 30.99
CA GLY A 122 -3.07 8.83 31.92
C GLY A 122 -1.60 8.40 32.08
N ILE A 123 -1.13 7.48 31.22
CA ILE A 123 0.23 6.95 31.27
C ILE A 123 1.17 8.01 30.69
N VAL A 124 1.86 8.72 31.57
CA VAL A 124 2.89 9.67 31.19
C VAL A 124 4.23 8.94 31.12
N GLY A 125 4.65 8.59 29.91
CA GLY A 125 6.00 8.11 29.67
C GLY A 125 7.03 9.22 29.90
N PRO A 126 8.32 8.89 30.08
CA PRO A 126 9.38 9.88 30.32
C PRO A 126 9.69 10.78 29.10
N TRP A 127 8.99 10.57 27.98
CA TRP A 127 9.26 11.21 26.70
C TRP A 127 8.36 12.41 26.50
N SER A 128 8.96 13.54 26.09
CA SER A 128 8.20 14.74 25.75
C SER A 128 7.41 14.56 24.43
N VAL A 129 6.34 15.34 24.26
CA VAL A 129 5.59 15.42 23.01
C VAL A 129 6.50 15.84 21.84
N ALA A 130 7.45 16.75 22.08
CA ALA A 130 8.44 17.17 21.08
C ALA A 130 9.30 16.00 20.60
N THR A 131 9.75 15.14 21.53
CA THR A 131 10.50 13.93 21.18
C THR A 131 9.64 12.97 20.36
N GLY A 132 8.36 12.83 20.70
CA GLY A 132 7.41 12.06 19.90
C GLY A 132 7.32 12.55 18.45
N PHE A 133 7.25 13.87 18.23
CA PHE A 133 7.24 14.43 16.88
C PHE A 133 8.53 14.21 16.10
N ILE A 134 9.69 14.27 16.77
CA ILE A 134 10.98 13.95 16.14
C ILE A 134 10.99 12.49 15.67
N LEU A 135 10.49 11.56 16.49
CA LEU A 135 10.37 10.15 16.10
C LEU A 135 9.37 9.95 14.96
N ALA A 136 8.22 10.63 14.98
CA ALA A 136 7.25 10.58 13.89
C ALA A 136 7.83 11.12 12.57
N LEU A 137 8.65 12.17 12.63
CA LEU A 137 9.35 12.72 11.47
C LEU A 137 10.42 11.74 10.94
N ALA A 138 11.21 11.13 11.83
CA ALA A 138 12.18 10.12 11.44
C ALA A 138 11.49 8.91 10.77
N PHE A 139 10.35 8.48 11.32
CA PHE A 139 9.52 7.45 10.71
C PHE A 139 9.02 7.86 9.32
N PHE A 140 8.53 9.10 9.16
CA PHE A 140 8.13 9.63 7.86
C PHE A 140 9.25 9.57 6.83
N VAL A 141 10.47 10.00 7.20
CA VAL A 141 11.63 9.95 6.30
C VAL A 141 11.96 8.49 5.91
N ALA A 142 11.95 7.56 6.86
CA ALA A 142 12.21 6.15 6.59
C ALA A 142 11.16 5.55 5.64
N VAL A 143 9.88 5.86 5.85
CA VAL A 143 8.77 5.44 4.98
C VAL A 143 8.92 6.02 3.58
N LEU A 144 9.28 7.29 3.47
CA LEU A 144 9.48 7.96 2.18
C LEU A 144 10.62 7.31 1.40
N VAL A 145 11.77 7.07 2.04
CA VAL A 145 12.91 6.38 1.43
C VAL A 145 12.51 4.99 0.95
N HIS A 146 11.82 4.22 1.78
CA HIS A 146 11.35 2.88 1.40
C HIS A 146 10.38 2.92 0.21
N THR A 147 9.48 3.89 0.17
CA THR A 147 8.51 4.06 -0.92
C THR A 147 9.20 4.45 -2.23
N ILE A 148 10.17 5.37 -2.19
CA ILE A 148 10.97 5.78 -3.36
C ILE A 148 11.77 4.60 -3.90
N TRP A 149 12.45 3.86 -3.02
CA TRP A 149 13.21 2.68 -3.41
C TRP A 149 12.31 1.61 -4.05
N ALA A 150 11.19 1.29 -3.43
CA ALA A 150 10.23 0.32 -3.95
C ALA A 150 9.65 0.75 -5.31
N SER A 151 9.37 2.04 -5.49
CA SER A 151 8.94 2.61 -6.77
C SER A 151 9.99 2.45 -7.87
N HIS A 152 11.27 2.71 -7.53
CA HIS A 152 12.39 2.51 -8.45
C HIS A 152 12.51 1.04 -8.87
N GLU A 153 12.48 0.10 -7.91
CA GLU A 153 12.53 -1.33 -8.19
C GLU A 153 11.35 -1.78 -9.08
N ARG A 154 10.13 -1.32 -8.78
CA ARG A 154 8.94 -1.58 -9.60
C ARG A 154 9.11 -1.08 -11.03
N ASN A 155 9.68 0.10 -11.22
CA ASN A 155 9.96 0.66 -12.56
C ASN A 155 10.92 -0.21 -13.35
N GLN A 156 12.01 -0.67 -12.72
CA GLN A 156 12.96 -1.59 -13.36
C GLN A 156 12.29 -2.89 -13.77
N ILE A 157 11.50 -3.50 -12.88
CA ILE A 157 10.73 -4.72 -13.16
C ILE A 157 9.77 -4.50 -14.34
N SER A 158 9.06 -3.36 -14.35
CA SER A 158 8.12 -3.00 -15.42
C SER A 158 8.82 -2.85 -16.77
N ALA A 159 9.99 -2.20 -16.80
CA ALA A 159 10.78 -2.03 -18.03
C ALA A 159 11.27 -3.38 -18.58
N GLN A 160 11.80 -4.23 -17.70
CA GLN A 160 12.27 -5.56 -18.07
C GLN A 160 11.14 -6.45 -18.59
N ALA A 161 9.98 -6.42 -17.92
CA ALA A 161 8.80 -7.17 -18.34
C ALA A 161 8.30 -6.73 -19.73
N ARG A 162 8.23 -5.41 -19.99
CA ARG A 162 7.88 -4.89 -21.32
C ARG A 162 8.89 -5.32 -22.39
N ALA A 163 10.19 -5.25 -22.10
CA ALA A 163 11.22 -5.67 -23.04
C ALA A 163 11.10 -7.16 -23.39
N ALA A 164 10.88 -8.02 -22.38
CA ALA A 164 10.65 -9.45 -22.58
C ALA A 164 9.39 -9.72 -23.43
N SER A 165 8.30 -9.00 -23.16
CA SER A 165 7.08 -9.13 -23.97
C SER A 165 7.28 -8.73 -25.43
N ILE A 166 8.06 -7.68 -25.72
CA ILE A 166 8.38 -7.26 -27.09
C ILE A 166 9.22 -8.34 -27.79
N ALA A 167 10.25 -8.87 -27.11
CA ALA A 167 11.11 -9.92 -27.65
C ALA A 167 10.31 -11.19 -27.98
N ASN A 168 9.41 -11.62 -27.08
CA ASN A 168 8.56 -12.79 -27.30
C ASN A 168 7.60 -12.63 -28.49
N LYS A 169 7.09 -11.40 -28.72
CA LYS A 169 6.25 -11.11 -29.89
C LYS A 169 7.03 -11.09 -31.20
N ALA A 170 8.30 -10.72 -31.16
CA ALA A 170 9.17 -10.74 -32.35
C ALA A 170 9.64 -12.16 -32.72
N ALA A 171 9.63 -13.09 -31.75
CA ALA A 171 10.03 -14.48 -31.94
C ALA A 171 8.87 -15.43 -32.28
N ALA A 172 7.62 -14.96 -32.23
CA ALA A 172 6.40 -15.70 -32.53
C ALA A 172 5.84 -15.32 -33.91
#